data_AF-A0A3S9N1U0-F1
#
_entry.id   AF-A0A3S9N1U0-F1
#
_cell.length_a   1.000
_cell.length_b   1.000
_cell.length_c   1.000
_cell.angle_alpha   90.00
_cell.angle_beta   90.00
_cell.angle_gamma   90.00
#
_symmetry.space_group_name_H-M   'P 1'
#
loop_
_entity.id
_entity.type
_entity.pdbx_description
1 polymer ?
#
loop_
_entity_poly.entity_id
_entity_poly.type
_entity_poly.pdbx_seq_one_letter_code
_entity_poly.pdbx_strand_id
1 'polypeptide(L)'
;MSSRRIAVRRSGVHGKGVFAVAPIKAGERVVEYKGERISWKEALRRHPHDPSEPNHTFYFALDEGGVIDGKVDGNSARWINHSCAPNCEAEEVKGRVYIHALRDIGPEEELFYDYGLVIDAKLTKKLKREYACHCGAESCRGTLLATSDEGGKKKKKKDKKDGKPASGSKDKKNKK
;
A
#
# COMPACT_ATOMS: atom_id res chain seq x y z
N MET A 1 -0.25 21.81 -16.09
CA MET A 1 -0.50 21.45 -14.68
C MET A 1 -1.28 20.15 -14.67
N SER A 2 -0.83 19.11 -13.96
CA SER A 2 -1.58 17.84 -13.89
C SER A 2 -2.84 18.06 -13.05
N SER A 3 -4.00 17.93 -13.67
CA SER A 3 -5.30 18.04 -12.98
C SER A 3 -5.35 17.07 -11.82
N ARG A 4 -5.88 17.50 -10.67
CA ARG A 4 -6.03 16.66 -9.49
C ARG A 4 -6.98 15.49 -9.81
N ARG A 5 -6.47 14.25 -9.72
CA ARG A 5 -7.25 13.03 -10.07
C ARG A 5 -7.82 12.28 -8.88
N ILE A 6 -7.50 12.72 -7.66
CA ILE A 6 -8.00 12.14 -6.42
C ILE A 6 -8.44 13.21 -5.42
N ALA A 7 -9.47 12.90 -4.63
CA ALA A 7 -9.97 13.74 -3.55
C ALA A 7 -10.17 12.92 -2.27
N VAL A 8 -10.00 13.58 -1.12
CA VAL A 8 -10.28 12.97 0.18
C VAL A 8 -11.72 13.30 0.56
N ARG A 9 -12.51 12.29 0.93
CA ARG A 9 -13.91 12.45 1.38
C ARG A 9 -14.17 11.52 2.55
N ARG A 10 -15.37 11.58 3.14
CA ARG A 10 -15.79 10.60 4.16
C ARG A 10 -15.96 9.24 3.49
N SER A 11 -15.39 8.19 4.07
CA SER A 11 -15.52 6.83 3.58
C SER A 11 -16.72 6.14 4.21
N GLY A 12 -17.34 5.22 3.47
CA GLY A 12 -18.32 4.28 4.03
C GLY A 12 -17.67 3.14 4.83
N VAL A 13 -16.35 2.95 4.71
CA VAL A 13 -15.59 1.88 5.38
C VAL A 13 -15.03 2.38 6.72
N HIS A 14 -14.22 3.44 6.69
CA HIS A 14 -13.58 3.96 7.89
C HIS A 14 -13.18 5.43 7.71
N GLY A 15 -13.58 6.30 8.64
CA GLY A 15 -13.16 7.70 8.70
C GLY A 15 -13.19 8.43 7.34
N LYS A 16 -11.99 8.66 6.78
CA LYS A 16 -11.80 9.27 5.46
C LYS A 16 -11.34 8.22 4.45
N GLY A 17 -11.68 8.45 3.19
CA GLY A 17 -11.26 7.68 2.04
C GLY A 17 -10.68 8.57 0.95
N VAL A 18 -10.01 7.96 -0.02
CA VAL A 18 -9.54 8.65 -1.23
C VAL A 18 -10.35 8.16 -2.42
N PHE A 19 -10.90 9.10 -3.18
CA PHE A 19 -11.80 8.83 -4.29
C PHE A 19 -11.18 9.33 -5.59
N ALA A 20 -11.35 8.58 -6.67
CA ALA A 20 -11.04 9.05 -8.01
C ALA A 20 -12.01 10.20 -8.38
N VAL A 21 -11.51 11.27 -8.99
CA VAL A 21 -12.36 12.35 -9.54
C VAL A 21 -12.26 12.45 -11.07
N ALA A 22 -11.49 11.56 -11.67
CA ALA A 22 -11.33 11.36 -13.10
C ALA A 22 -11.03 9.88 -13.35
N PRO A 23 -11.25 9.35 -14.57
CA PRO A 23 -10.88 7.98 -14.90
C PRO A 23 -9.38 7.73 -14.68
N ILE A 24 -9.05 6.56 -14.12
CA ILE A 24 -7.67 6.08 -13.91
C ILE A 24 -7.55 4.74 -14.61
N LYS A 25 -6.49 4.56 -15.41
CA LYS A 25 -6.29 3.32 -16.18
C LYS A 25 -5.54 2.26 -15.38
N ALA A 26 -5.80 0.99 -15.68
CA ALA A 26 -5.06 -0.13 -15.11
C ALA A 26 -3.53 0.06 -15.31
N GLY A 27 -2.75 -0.29 -14.28
CA GLY A 27 -1.30 -0.12 -14.21
C GLY A 27 -0.83 1.31 -13.92
N GLU A 28 -1.72 2.30 -13.97
CA GLU A 28 -1.34 3.69 -13.84
C GLU A 28 -0.94 4.05 -12.40
N ARG A 29 0.12 4.84 -12.26
CA ARG A 29 0.54 5.42 -10.99
C ARG A 29 -0.42 6.52 -10.56
N VAL A 30 -1.11 6.31 -9.45
CA VAL A 30 -2.11 7.23 -8.90
C VAL A 30 -1.46 8.30 -8.03
N VAL A 31 -0.71 7.88 -7.01
CA VAL A 31 -0.12 8.77 -6.00
C VAL A 31 1.08 8.10 -5.34
N GLU A 32 2.05 8.89 -4.89
CA GLU A 32 3.11 8.41 -3.98
C GLU A 32 2.62 8.47 -2.53
N TYR A 33 2.91 7.46 -1.72
CA TYR A 33 2.71 7.53 -0.27
C TYR A 33 3.87 8.31 0.37
N LYS A 34 3.58 9.51 0.89
CA LYS A 34 4.57 10.40 1.50
C LYS A 34 4.43 10.47 3.01
N GLY A 35 5.54 10.79 3.67
CA GLY A 35 5.64 11.05 5.10
C GLY A 35 7.09 11.16 5.52
N GLU A 36 7.32 11.39 6.81
CA GLU A 36 8.64 11.39 7.41
C GLU A 36 9.24 9.98 7.40
N ARG A 37 10.53 9.85 7.10
CA ARG A 37 11.24 8.57 7.14
C ARG A 37 11.88 8.39 8.51
N ILE A 38 11.49 7.33 9.20
CA ILE A 38 11.95 7.04 10.56
C ILE A 38 12.42 5.58 10.69
N SER A 39 13.18 5.31 11.74
CA SER A 39 13.53 3.93 12.10
C SER A 39 12.36 3.20 12.74
N TRP A 40 12.39 1.88 12.75
CA TRP A 40 11.42 1.06 13.49
C TRP A 40 11.40 1.38 14.99
N LYS A 41 12.57 1.64 15.59
CA LYS A 41 12.67 2.04 17.00
C LYS A 41 11.89 3.33 17.28
N GLU A 42 11.97 4.28 16.36
CA GLU A 42 11.24 5.55 16.47
C GLU A 42 9.74 5.36 16.22
N ALA A 43 9.35 4.52 15.27
CA ALA A 43 7.94 4.17 15.04
C ALA A 43 7.31 3.54 16.29
N LEU A 44 8.02 2.62 16.95
CA LEU A 44 7.58 2.02 18.22
C LEU A 44 7.50 3.05 19.35
N ARG A 45 8.46 3.99 19.43
CA ARG A 45 8.45 5.06 20.45
C ARG A 45 7.25 6.00 20.28
N ARG A 46 6.84 6.27 19.03
CA ARG A 46 5.69 7.13 18.70
C ARG A 46 4.34 6.42 18.79
N HIS A 47 4.34 5.09 18.83
CA HIS A 47 3.13 4.30 18.92
C HIS A 47 2.57 4.30 20.36
N PRO A 48 1.25 4.46 20.54
CA PRO A 48 0.25 4.76 19.52
C PRO A 48 0.24 6.24 19.10
N HIS A 49 -0.13 6.49 17.84
CA HIS A 49 -0.32 7.87 17.36
C HIS A 49 -1.47 8.60 18.04
N ASP A 50 -2.51 7.83 18.40
CA ASP A 50 -3.66 8.24 19.19
C ASP A 50 -3.94 7.13 20.23
N PRO A 51 -3.82 7.41 21.54
CA PRO A 51 -4.10 6.43 22.58
C PRO A 51 -5.54 5.87 22.56
N SER A 52 -6.50 6.60 22.01
CA SER A 52 -7.89 6.15 21.87
C SER A 52 -8.10 5.21 20.68
N GLU A 53 -7.22 5.26 19.68
CA GLU A 53 -7.21 4.39 18.51
C GLU A 53 -5.82 3.76 18.30
N PRO A 54 -5.33 2.92 19.22
CA PRO A 54 -3.93 2.53 19.23
C PRO A 54 -3.50 1.78 17.96
N ASN A 55 -4.41 1.04 17.34
CA ASN A 55 -4.15 0.26 16.13
C ASN A 55 -4.23 1.10 14.83
N HIS A 56 -4.70 2.34 14.91
CA HIS A 56 -4.81 3.25 13.77
C HIS A 56 -3.48 3.99 13.58
N THR A 57 -2.69 3.53 12.61
CA THR A 57 -1.38 4.13 12.30
C THR A 57 -1.27 4.47 10.82
N PHE A 58 -0.38 5.41 10.51
CA PHE A 58 -0.03 5.77 9.13
C PHE A 58 1.36 5.27 8.74
N TYR A 59 1.82 4.19 9.39
CA TYR A 59 3.13 3.61 9.17
C TYR A 59 3.12 2.73 7.92
N PHE A 60 4.08 2.97 7.02
CA PHE A 60 4.36 2.11 5.88
C PHE A 60 5.76 1.50 6.05
N ALA A 61 5.83 0.18 6.24
CA ALA A 61 7.08 -0.55 6.34
C ALA A 61 7.78 -0.63 4.97
N LEU A 62 9.08 -0.33 4.93
CA LEU A 62 9.89 -0.42 3.72
C LEU A 62 10.72 -1.71 3.70
N ASP A 63 11.00 -2.23 2.51
CA ASP A 63 11.76 -3.48 2.34
C ASP A 63 13.23 -3.33 2.70
N GLU A 64 13.82 -2.21 2.31
CA GLU A 64 15.21 -1.85 2.62
C GLU A 64 15.39 -1.52 4.12
N GLY A 65 14.29 -1.54 4.88
CA GLY A 65 14.24 -1.23 6.30
C GLY A 65 13.72 0.18 6.58
N GLY A 66 13.30 0.39 7.82
CA GLY A 66 12.68 1.64 8.25
C GLY A 66 11.19 1.74 7.90
N VAL A 67 10.63 2.91 8.18
CA VAL A 67 9.19 3.17 8.13
C VAL A 67 8.94 4.57 7.59
N ILE A 68 7.93 4.73 6.74
CA ILE A 68 7.35 6.04 6.42
C ILE A 68 6.23 6.32 7.43
N ASP A 69 6.33 7.40 8.19
CA ASP A 69 5.26 7.91 9.05
C ASP A 69 4.42 8.93 8.28
N GLY A 70 3.30 8.48 7.71
CA GLY A 70 2.38 9.33 6.96
C GLY A 70 1.64 10.37 7.79
N LYS A 71 1.77 10.35 9.14
CA LYS A 71 1.20 11.38 10.02
C LYS A 71 1.98 12.69 9.93
N VAL A 72 3.29 12.62 9.75
CA VAL A 72 4.22 13.76 9.72
C VAL A 72 4.61 14.01 8.27
N ASP A 73 4.38 15.23 7.77
CA ASP A 73 4.67 15.64 6.37
C ASP A 73 4.10 14.71 5.29
N GLY A 74 3.01 14.01 5.62
CA GLY A 74 2.34 13.11 4.70
C GLY A 74 1.39 13.81 3.73
N ASN A 75 0.84 13.04 2.79
CA ASN A 75 -0.11 13.54 1.80
C ASN A 75 -1.46 12.80 1.88
N SER A 76 -2.32 13.00 0.88
CA SER A 76 -3.66 12.39 0.86
C SER A 76 -3.64 10.86 0.81
N ALA A 77 -2.53 10.22 0.40
CA ALA A 77 -2.45 8.77 0.28
C ALA A 77 -2.62 8.03 1.62
N ARG A 78 -2.35 8.69 2.75
CA ARG A 78 -2.56 8.13 4.10
C ARG A 78 -4.01 7.77 4.41
N TRP A 79 -4.96 8.33 3.65
CA TRP A 79 -6.39 8.06 3.80
C TRP A 79 -6.90 6.99 2.85
N ILE A 80 -6.04 6.32 2.08
CA ILE A 80 -6.47 5.19 1.24
C ILE A 80 -6.74 3.99 2.16
N ASN A 81 -7.97 3.51 2.14
CA ASN A 81 -8.42 2.45 3.04
C ASN A 81 -7.97 1.06 2.59
N HIS A 82 -8.08 0.12 3.53
CA HIS A 82 -7.88 -1.29 3.24
C HIS A 82 -9.08 -1.90 2.52
N SER A 83 -8.83 -2.78 1.53
CA SER A 83 -9.80 -3.78 1.08
C SER A 83 -9.14 -5.14 0.84
N CYS A 84 -9.89 -6.21 1.14
CA CYS A 84 -9.51 -7.58 0.78
C CYS A 84 -9.72 -7.87 -0.72
N ALA A 85 -10.52 -7.06 -1.41
CA ALA A 85 -10.67 -7.05 -2.87
C ALA A 85 -10.31 -5.65 -3.40
N PRO A 86 -9.02 -5.28 -3.36
CA PRO A 86 -8.58 -3.92 -3.66
C PRO A 86 -8.63 -3.61 -5.17
N ASN A 87 -8.76 -2.33 -5.51
CA ASN A 87 -8.60 -1.82 -6.88
C ASN A 87 -7.23 -1.15 -7.11
N CYS A 88 -6.40 -1.04 -6.07
CA CYS A 88 -5.03 -0.55 -6.15
C CYS A 88 -4.03 -1.49 -5.45
N GLU A 89 -2.75 -1.37 -5.80
CA GLU A 89 -1.63 -1.99 -5.10
C GLU A 89 -0.56 -0.94 -4.75
N ALA A 90 0.27 -1.26 -3.74
CA ALA A 90 1.43 -0.47 -3.38
C ALA A 90 2.70 -1.14 -3.92
N GLU A 91 3.50 -0.40 -4.68
CA GLU A 91 4.80 -0.81 -5.20
C GLU A 91 5.92 0.04 -4.57
N GLU A 92 6.93 -0.62 -4.01
CA GLU A 92 8.15 0.04 -3.54
C GLU A 92 9.19 0.08 -4.67
N VAL A 93 9.70 1.27 -4.98
CA VAL A 93 10.75 1.50 -5.98
C VAL A 93 11.80 2.42 -5.38
N LYS A 94 13.00 1.89 -5.13
CA LYS A 94 14.15 2.63 -4.56
C LYS A 94 13.76 3.35 -3.26
N GLY A 95 13.16 2.60 -2.32
CA GLY A 95 12.69 3.09 -1.03
C GLY A 95 11.47 4.02 -1.07
N ARG A 96 10.86 4.30 -2.23
CA ARG A 96 9.64 5.13 -2.36
C ARG A 96 8.44 4.25 -2.66
N VAL A 97 7.30 4.57 -2.04
CA VAL A 97 6.07 3.79 -2.18
C VAL A 97 5.10 4.50 -3.11
N TYR A 98 4.65 3.80 -4.15
CA TYR A 98 3.69 4.31 -5.12
C TYR A 98 2.45 3.44 -5.15
N ILE A 99 1.29 4.08 -5.26
CA ILE A 99 0.02 3.41 -5.42
C ILE A 99 -0.31 3.34 -6.91
N HIS A 100 -0.59 2.15 -7.40
CA HIS A 100 -0.93 1.85 -8.78
C HIS A 100 -2.33 1.24 -8.88
N ALA A 101 -3.06 1.53 -9.94
CA ALA A 101 -4.36 0.92 -10.20
C ALA A 101 -4.19 -0.52 -10.73
N LEU A 102 -4.96 -1.46 -10.20
CA LEU A 102 -4.97 -2.87 -10.64
C LEU A 102 -5.93 -3.11 -11.81
N ARG A 103 -6.91 -2.22 -11.98
CA ARG A 103 -7.91 -2.22 -13.04
C ARG A 103 -8.23 -0.78 -13.44
N ASP A 104 -9.03 -0.60 -14.47
CA ASP A 104 -9.64 0.70 -14.74
C ASP A 104 -10.55 1.10 -13.54
N ILE A 105 -10.43 2.36 -13.11
CA ILE A 105 -11.18 2.95 -12.00
C ILE A 105 -11.90 4.19 -12.54
N GLY A 106 -13.22 4.19 -12.43
CA GLY A 106 -14.09 5.29 -12.80
C GLY A 106 -14.08 6.43 -11.78
N PRO A 107 -14.55 7.62 -12.16
CA PRO A 107 -14.80 8.70 -11.22
C PRO A 107 -15.72 8.25 -10.08
N GLU A 108 -15.54 8.85 -8.91
CA GLU A 108 -16.31 8.62 -7.68
C GLU A 108 -16.07 7.24 -7.01
N GLU A 109 -15.28 6.35 -7.61
CA GLU A 109 -14.85 5.13 -6.93
C GLU A 109 -13.82 5.43 -5.83
N GLU A 110 -14.00 4.81 -4.66
CA GLU A 110 -13.00 4.84 -3.58
C GLU A 110 -11.82 3.92 -3.92
N LEU A 111 -10.61 4.40 -3.63
CA LEU A 111 -9.37 3.68 -3.82
C LEU A 111 -9.08 2.84 -2.58
N PHE A 112 -8.68 1.60 -2.81
CA PHE A 112 -8.32 0.66 -1.75
C PHE A 112 -7.08 -0.16 -2.15
N TYR A 113 -6.23 -0.48 -1.17
CA TYR A 113 -5.18 -1.48 -1.34
C TYR A 113 -5.14 -2.47 -0.17
N ASP A 114 -4.51 -3.63 -0.37
CA ASP A 114 -4.26 -4.55 0.73
C ASP A 114 -3.06 -4.08 1.56
N TYR A 115 -3.32 -3.63 2.80
CA TYR A 115 -2.29 -3.17 3.74
C TYR A 115 -1.23 -4.24 4.00
N GLY A 116 -1.59 -5.52 3.92
CA GLY A 116 -0.65 -6.60 4.19
C GLY A 116 -0.04 -6.53 5.58
N LEU A 117 -0.81 -6.14 6.61
CA LEU A 117 -0.31 -6.00 7.97
C LEU A 117 0.15 -7.37 8.49
N VAL A 118 1.46 -7.54 8.62
CA VAL A 118 2.07 -8.73 9.22
C VAL A 118 2.49 -8.36 10.64
N ILE A 119 2.15 -9.21 11.60
CA ILE A 119 2.55 -9.06 12.98
C ILE A 119 3.30 -10.31 13.43
N ASP A 120 4.30 -10.13 14.29
CA ASP A 120 5.07 -11.23 14.88
C ASP A 120 4.35 -11.78 16.12
N ALA A 121 3.14 -12.28 15.91
CA ALA A 121 2.30 -12.87 16.95
C ALA A 121 1.38 -13.93 16.36
N LYS A 122 1.01 -14.91 17.19
CA LYS A 122 0.00 -15.90 16.80
C LYS A 122 -1.33 -15.21 16.52
N LEU A 123 -1.93 -15.49 15.36
CA LEU A 123 -3.23 -14.96 14.94
C LEU A 123 -4.37 -15.55 15.78
N THR A 124 -4.57 -15.01 16.99
CA THR A 124 -5.66 -15.41 17.90
C THR A 124 -6.99 -14.78 17.49
N LYS A 125 -8.12 -15.36 17.95
CA LYS A 125 -9.45 -14.76 17.74
C LYS A 125 -9.55 -13.34 18.33
N LYS A 126 -8.88 -13.08 19.45
CA LYS A 126 -8.84 -11.75 20.08
C LYS A 126 -8.15 -10.74 19.16
N LEU A 127 -6.96 -11.09 18.67
CA LEU A 127 -6.15 -10.23 17.82
C LEU A 127 -6.84 -9.94 16.48
N LYS A 128 -7.47 -10.94 15.87
CA LYS A 128 -8.28 -10.73 14.66
C LYS A 128 -9.44 -9.74 14.88
N ARG A 129 -10.04 -9.69 16.08
CA ARG A 129 -11.08 -8.72 16.42
C ARG A 129 -10.54 -7.32 16.66
N GLU A 130 -9.36 -7.20 17.27
CA GLU A 130 -8.68 -5.91 17.47
C GLU A 130 -8.25 -5.26 16.15
N TYR A 131 -8.01 -6.08 15.13
CA TYR A 131 -7.74 -5.67 13.75
C TYR A 131 -8.88 -6.11 12.82
N ALA A 132 -10.13 -5.92 13.22
CA ALA A 132 -11.29 -6.30 12.40
C ALA A 132 -11.28 -5.55 11.06
N CYS A 133 -11.60 -6.25 9.97
CA CYS A 133 -11.73 -5.64 8.65
C CYS A 133 -13.20 -5.36 8.35
N HIS A 134 -13.49 -4.13 7.91
CA HIS A 134 -14.84 -3.67 7.57
C HIS A 134 -14.96 -3.26 6.09
N CYS A 135 -14.09 -3.76 5.22
CA CYS A 135 -14.03 -3.32 3.81
C CYS A 135 -15.25 -3.70 2.95
N GLY A 136 -16.13 -4.58 3.43
CA GLY A 136 -17.36 -4.97 2.73
C GLY A 136 -17.18 -5.90 1.53
N ALA A 137 -15.96 -6.32 1.20
CA ALA A 137 -15.72 -7.29 0.12
C ALA A 137 -16.38 -8.65 0.42
N GLU A 138 -16.95 -9.32 -0.60
CA GLU A 138 -17.55 -10.66 -0.45
C GLU A 138 -16.56 -11.70 0.07
N SER A 139 -15.31 -11.62 -0.38
CA SER A 139 -14.19 -12.47 0.05
C SER A 139 -13.38 -11.87 1.21
N CYS A 140 -14.01 -11.03 2.05
CA CYS A 140 -13.33 -10.40 3.18
C CYS A 140 -12.72 -11.43 4.13
N ARG A 141 -11.44 -11.25 4.48
CA ARG A 141 -10.71 -12.11 5.43
C ARG A 141 -11.16 -11.92 6.88
N GLY A 142 -12.00 -10.91 7.15
CA GLY A 142 -12.50 -10.54 8.49
C GLY A 142 -11.49 -9.81 9.37
N THR A 143 -10.25 -9.63 8.92
CA THR A 143 -9.20 -8.90 9.65
C THR A 143 -8.26 -8.16 8.69
N LEU A 144 -7.67 -7.05 9.14
CA LEU A 144 -6.64 -6.29 8.43
C LEU A 144 -5.30 -7.03 8.37
N LEU A 145 -5.13 -8.05 9.22
CA LEU A 145 -3.91 -8.85 9.33
C LEU A 145 -3.79 -9.82 8.15
N ALA A 146 -2.62 -9.83 7.51
CA ALA A 146 -2.29 -10.81 6.50
C ALA A 146 -2.12 -12.20 7.14
N THR A 147 -2.54 -13.24 6.43
CA THR A 147 -2.30 -14.63 6.86
C THR A 147 -0.91 -15.10 6.43
N SER A 148 -0.40 -16.14 7.09
CA SER A 148 0.94 -16.71 6.89
C SER A 148 1.23 -17.05 5.41
N ASP A 149 0.22 -17.50 4.67
CA ASP A 149 0.34 -17.85 3.26
C ASP A 149 0.45 -16.63 2.34
N GLU A 150 -0.12 -15.49 2.74
CA GLU A 150 -0.11 -14.24 1.96
C GLU A 150 1.13 -13.39 2.22
N GLY A 151 1.61 -13.37 3.46
CA GLY A 151 2.92 -12.77 3.81
C GLY A 151 4.08 -13.45 3.08
N GLY A 152 4.02 -14.78 2.92
CA GLY A 152 4.97 -15.56 2.14
C GLY A 152 4.87 -15.36 0.62
N LYS A 153 3.66 -15.17 0.09
CA LYS A 153 3.44 -14.88 -1.35
C LYS A 153 3.93 -13.48 -1.75
N LYS A 154 3.74 -12.44 -0.92
CA LYS A 154 4.30 -11.10 -1.17
C LYS A 154 5.84 -11.12 -1.18
N LYS A 155 6.48 -11.87 -0.26
CA LYS A 155 7.94 -12.11 -0.31
C LYS A 155 8.37 -12.87 -1.59
N LYS A 156 7.74 -14.01 -1.89
CA LYS A 156 8.10 -14.85 -3.06
C LYS A 156 7.84 -14.21 -4.43
N LYS A 157 6.82 -13.35 -4.58
CA LYS A 157 6.58 -12.59 -5.83
C LYS A 157 7.70 -11.57 -6.08
N LYS A 158 8.31 -11.05 -5.00
CA LYS A 158 9.38 -10.05 -5.05
C LYS A 158 10.70 -10.65 -5.53
N ASP A 159 11.07 -11.82 -5.02
CA ASP A 159 12.30 -12.52 -5.40
C ASP A 159 12.32 -13.00 -6.86
N LYS A 160 11.16 -13.05 -7.53
CA LYS A 160 11.03 -13.51 -8.94
C LYS A 160 11.09 -12.40 -9.99
N LYS A 161 11.16 -11.11 -9.63
CA LYS A 161 11.11 -9.98 -10.59
C LYS A 161 12.50 -9.49 -11.05
N ASP A 162 13.58 -10.15 -10.66
CA ASP A 162 14.95 -9.91 -11.16
C ASP A 162 15.37 -10.91 -12.25
N GLY A 163 14.53 -11.05 -13.27
CA GLY A 163 14.86 -11.74 -14.53
C GLY A 163 15.01 -10.70 -15.64
N LYS A 164 16.18 -10.06 -15.72
CA LYS A 164 16.52 -9.04 -16.71
C LYS A 164 16.37 -9.58 -18.16
N PRO A 165 15.66 -8.88 -19.06
CA PRO A 165 15.82 -9.09 -20.50
C PRO A 165 17.07 -8.34 -20.95
N ALA A 166 17.94 -8.99 -21.72
CA ALA A 166 19.03 -8.34 -22.44
C ALA A 166 18.70 -8.32 -23.94
N SER A 167 18.06 -7.25 -24.39
CA SER A 167 18.11 -6.75 -25.77
C SER A 167 19.26 -5.73 -25.85
N GLY A 168 20.10 -5.58 -26.88
CA GLY A 168 20.17 -6.11 -28.24
C GLY A 168 21.16 -5.23 -29.04
N SER A 169 21.71 -5.79 -30.13
CA SER A 169 22.32 -5.16 -31.33
C SER A 169 23.33 -4.00 -31.23
N LYS A 170 24.50 -4.17 -31.89
CA LYS A 170 24.78 -3.58 -33.21
C LYS A 170 26.13 -4.00 -33.80
N ASP A 171 26.09 -4.30 -35.10
CA ASP A 171 27.19 -4.48 -36.04
C ASP A 171 28.28 -3.41 -36.00
N LYS A 172 29.54 -3.81 -36.27
CA LYS A 172 30.28 -3.45 -37.52
C LYS A 172 31.77 -3.84 -37.49
N LYS A 173 32.18 -4.43 -38.62
CA LYS A 173 33.45 -4.27 -39.37
C LYS A 173 34.73 -5.01 -38.93
N ASN A 174 34.94 -6.16 -39.58
CA ASN A 174 35.88 -6.42 -40.70
C ASN A 174 37.42 -6.23 -40.55
N LYS A 175 38.14 -7.19 -41.18
CA LYS A 175 39.58 -7.29 -41.53
C LYS A 175 40.50 -7.60 -40.34
N LYS A 176 41.29 -8.68 -40.36
CA LYS A 176 42.18 -9.16 -41.43
C LYS A 176 42.48 -10.65 -41.24
#